data_AF-A0A5C1AHU3-F1
#
_entry.id   AF-A0A5C1AHU3-F1
#
_cell.length_a   1.000
_cell.length_b   1.000
_cell.length_c   1.000
_cell.angle_alpha   90.00
_cell.angle_beta   90.00
_cell.angle_gamma   90.00
#
_symmetry.space_group_name_H-M   'P 1'
#
loop_
_entity.id
_entity.type
_entity.pdbx_description
1 polymer ?
#
loop_
_entity_poly.entity_id
_entity_poly.type
_entity_poly.pdbx_seq_one_letter_code
_entity_poly.pdbx_strand_id
1 'polypeptide(L)'
;MNVAIPLVYVCDQVRAVERLHRDLLTDAVRRLPIRDQLDRQAHRMVEGHRAGDRAVVTHVTCWHPTLVCRPADEIMSGPFTLDDARQTVAREYGFADWSDVEERGAAPPDPAFEFAVDTLLGGDAETLGGLLSADPSLVRRRSSFGHRATLLHYVGSNGVETYRQRVPMNLADIARLLVEAGADVNARAEMYGGSTALGLLVTSDHPAKARVTADVAKVLEAAGGKRS
;
A
#
# COMPACT_ATOMS: atom_id res chain seq x y z
N MET A 1 24.96 -18.83 -7.28
CA MET A 1 23.85 -19.37 -6.47
C MET A 1 22.56 -19.05 -7.20
N ASN A 2 21.67 -20.02 -7.38
CA ASN A 2 20.39 -19.79 -8.04
C ASN A 2 19.47 -19.15 -7.00
N VAL A 3 19.39 -17.81 -6.99
CA VAL A 3 18.47 -17.09 -6.09
C VAL A 3 17.06 -17.42 -6.57
N ALA A 4 16.35 -18.25 -5.81
CA ALA A 4 14.96 -18.55 -6.11
C ALA A 4 14.16 -17.25 -5.99
N ILE A 5 13.47 -16.85 -7.07
CA ILE A 5 12.59 -15.70 -7.05
C ILE A 5 11.51 -15.96 -6.00
N PRO A 6 11.36 -15.11 -4.96
CA PRO A 6 10.37 -15.32 -3.92
C PRO A 6 8.96 -15.38 -4.51
N LEU A 7 8.16 -16.35 -4.06
CA LEU A 7 6.76 -16.42 -4.45
C LEU A 7 5.98 -15.30 -3.77
N VAL A 8 5.17 -14.56 -4.53
CA VAL A 8 4.35 -13.46 -4.01
C VAL A 8 2.87 -13.73 -4.30
N TYR A 9 2.07 -13.80 -3.24
CA TYR A 9 0.62 -13.85 -3.33
C TYR A 9 0.06 -12.46 -3.68
N VAL A 10 -0.82 -12.42 -4.68
CA VAL A 10 -1.58 -11.24 -5.09
C VAL A 10 -2.98 -11.71 -5.48
N CYS A 11 -4.01 -11.18 -4.83
CA CYS A 11 -5.40 -11.54 -5.14
C CYS A 11 -5.87 -10.90 -6.45
N ASP A 12 -6.95 -11.43 -7.03
CA ASP A 12 -7.44 -11.00 -8.36
C ASP A 12 -7.86 -9.53 -8.39
N GLN A 13 -8.41 -9.00 -7.29
CA GLN A 13 -8.78 -7.58 -7.17
C GLN A 13 -7.55 -6.67 -7.27
N VAL A 14 -6.47 -7.02 -6.57
CA VAL A 14 -5.19 -6.26 -6.62
C VAL A 14 -4.58 -6.38 -8.01
N ARG A 15 -4.60 -7.56 -8.64
CA ARG A 15 -4.13 -7.74 -10.04
C ARG A 15 -4.94 -6.90 -11.03
N ALA A 16 -6.24 -6.78 -10.82
CA ALA A 16 -7.10 -5.96 -11.67
C ALA A 16 -6.78 -4.46 -11.53
N VAL A 17 -6.54 -3.98 -10.30
CA VAL A 17 -6.08 -2.61 -10.04
C VAL A 17 -4.71 -2.34 -10.65
N GLU A 18 -3.76 -3.27 -10.50
CA GLU A 18 -2.44 -3.18 -11.12
C GLU A 18 -2.56 -3.10 -12.65
N ARG A 19 -3.48 -3.86 -13.27
CA ARG A 19 -3.76 -3.78 -14.71
C ARG A 19 -4.33 -2.42 -15.09
N LEU A 20 -5.30 -1.90 -14.33
CA LEU A 20 -5.96 -0.62 -14.59
C LEU A 20 -4.94 0.53 -14.64
N HIS A 21 -3.94 0.53 -13.74
CA HIS A 21 -2.96 1.61 -13.60
C HIS A 21 -1.57 1.32 -14.17
N ARG A 22 -1.39 0.21 -14.91
CA ARG A 22 -0.07 -0.33 -15.28
C ARG A 22 0.92 0.70 -15.85
N ASP A 23 0.49 1.53 -16.79
CA ASP A 23 1.30 2.57 -17.43
C ASP A 23 1.55 3.80 -16.53
N LEU A 24 0.78 3.93 -15.45
CA LEU A 24 0.96 4.95 -14.43
C LEU A 24 1.88 4.51 -13.28
N LEU A 25 2.17 3.21 -13.15
CA LEU A 25 3.05 2.65 -12.10
C LEU A 25 4.53 2.59 -12.52
N THR A 26 4.95 3.49 -13.40
CA THR A 26 6.33 3.52 -13.95
C THR A 26 7.23 4.48 -13.17
N ASP A 27 8.55 4.26 -13.23
CA ASP A 27 9.54 5.15 -12.60
C ASP A 27 9.42 6.61 -13.08
N ALA A 28 9.04 6.82 -14.35
CA ALA A 28 8.83 8.15 -14.89
C ALA A 28 7.68 8.88 -14.17
N VAL A 29 6.59 8.19 -13.89
CA VAL A 29 5.44 8.76 -13.17
C VAL A 29 5.76 8.91 -11.68
N ARG A 30 6.45 7.96 -11.06
CA ARG A 30 6.85 8.03 -9.64
C ARG A 30 7.78 9.20 -9.30
N ARG A 31 8.46 9.78 -10.30
CA ARG A 31 9.28 11.00 -10.15
C ARG A 31 8.49 12.30 -10.21
N LEU A 32 7.21 12.25 -10.55
CA LEU A 32 6.33 13.42 -10.54
C LEU A 32 5.94 13.78 -9.10
N PRO A 33 5.51 15.02 -8.83
CA PRO A 33 4.81 15.36 -7.59
C PRO A 33 3.69 14.37 -7.28
N ILE A 34 3.52 14.00 -6.00
CA ILE A 34 2.47 13.06 -5.57
C ILE A 34 1.10 13.47 -6.10
N ARG A 35 0.76 14.77 -6.04
CA ARG A 35 -0.53 15.27 -6.55
C ARG A 35 -0.72 14.94 -8.04
N ASP A 36 0.33 15.04 -8.85
CA ASP A 36 0.27 14.79 -10.29
C ASP A 36 0.14 13.28 -10.57
N GLN A 37 0.74 12.42 -9.72
CA GLN A 37 0.58 10.98 -9.80
C GLN A 37 -0.86 10.56 -9.49
N LEU A 38 -1.42 11.08 -8.40
CA LEU A 38 -2.78 10.75 -7.97
C LEU A 38 -3.83 11.33 -8.92
N ASP A 39 -3.59 12.51 -9.49
CA ASP A 39 -4.51 13.10 -10.48
C ASP A 39 -4.60 12.23 -11.74
N ARG A 40 -3.47 11.68 -12.22
CA ARG A 40 -3.47 10.74 -13.36
C ARG A 40 -4.24 9.46 -13.04
N GLN A 41 -4.08 8.91 -11.83
CA GLN A 41 -4.85 7.74 -11.41
C GLN A 41 -6.35 8.06 -11.31
N ALA A 42 -6.73 9.24 -10.82
CA ALA A 42 -8.12 9.67 -10.78
C ALA A 42 -8.73 9.75 -12.20
N HIS A 43 -8.01 10.31 -13.16
CA HIS A 43 -8.44 10.31 -14.57
C HIS A 43 -8.60 8.88 -15.12
N ARG A 44 -7.63 8.00 -14.84
CA ARG A 44 -7.71 6.58 -15.24
C ARG A 44 -8.91 5.87 -14.63
N MET A 45 -9.29 6.18 -13.39
CA MET A 45 -10.48 5.62 -12.77
C MET A 45 -11.77 6.08 -13.48
N VAL A 46 -11.85 7.34 -13.90
CA VAL A 46 -12.99 7.84 -14.70
C VAL A 46 -13.05 7.17 -16.07
N GLU A 47 -11.91 7.02 -16.75
CA GLU A 47 -11.81 6.30 -18.03
C GLU A 47 -12.26 4.83 -17.87
N GLY A 48 -11.76 4.15 -16.84
CA GLY A 48 -12.12 2.77 -16.52
C GLY A 48 -13.60 2.60 -16.24
N HIS A 49 -14.19 3.52 -15.46
CA HIS A 49 -15.63 3.51 -15.16
C HIS A 49 -16.47 3.65 -16.43
N ARG A 50 -16.14 4.63 -17.29
CA ARG A 50 -16.81 4.86 -18.58
C ARG A 50 -16.66 3.68 -19.54
N ALA A 51 -15.54 2.98 -19.49
CA ALA A 51 -15.27 1.79 -20.30
C ALA A 51 -15.90 0.51 -19.73
N GLY A 52 -16.53 0.56 -18.54
CA GLY A 52 -17.08 -0.61 -17.87
C GLY A 52 -16.03 -1.51 -17.20
N ASP A 53 -14.78 -1.06 -17.02
CA ASP A 53 -13.76 -1.82 -16.30
C ASP A 53 -14.06 -1.84 -14.79
N ARG A 54 -14.52 -2.99 -14.31
CA ARG A 54 -14.88 -3.21 -12.91
C ARG A 54 -13.69 -3.16 -11.94
N ALA A 55 -12.45 -3.05 -12.41
CA ALA A 55 -11.29 -2.80 -11.55
C ALA A 55 -11.44 -1.51 -10.71
N VAL A 56 -12.15 -0.51 -11.23
CA VAL A 56 -12.42 0.76 -10.53
C VAL A 56 -13.21 0.53 -9.24
N VAL A 57 -14.09 -0.47 -9.22
CA VAL A 57 -14.95 -0.78 -8.06
C VAL A 57 -14.12 -1.07 -6.80
N THR A 58 -12.97 -1.73 -6.93
CA THR A 58 -12.10 -2.06 -5.80
C THR A 58 -11.66 -0.80 -5.04
N HIS A 59 -11.36 0.28 -5.76
CA HIS A 59 -11.02 1.56 -5.13
C HIS A 59 -12.26 2.18 -4.48
N VAL A 60 -13.35 2.30 -5.24
CA VAL A 60 -14.56 3.03 -4.84
C VAL A 60 -15.22 2.40 -3.62
N THR A 61 -15.41 1.08 -3.61
CA THR A 61 -16.09 0.39 -2.50
C THR A 61 -15.29 0.43 -1.19
N CYS A 62 -13.98 0.66 -1.25
CA CYS A 62 -13.11 0.71 -0.07
C CYS A 62 -12.89 2.13 0.45
N TRP A 63 -12.86 3.13 -0.43
CA TRP A 63 -12.34 4.46 -0.09
C TRP A 63 -13.23 5.64 -0.46
N HIS A 64 -14.28 5.45 -1.27
CA HIS A 64 -15.16 6.55 -1.64
C HIS A 64 -15.98 7.06 -0.44
N PRO A 65 -16.09 8.39 -0.21
CA PRO A 65 -16.76 8.94 0.98
C PRO A 65 -18.21 8.48 1.19
N THR A 66 -18.96 8.33 0.09
CA THR A 66 -20.40 8.02 0.12
C THR A 66 -20.76 6.68 -0.54
N LEU A 67 -19.82 6.06 -1.25
CA LEU A 67 -20.06 4.82 -2.02
C LEU A 67 -19.32 3.62 -1.40
N VAL A 68 -18.69 3.81 -0.25
CA VAL A 68 -18.09 2.74 0.54
C VAL A 68 -19.13 1.62 0.79
N CYS A 69 -18.70 0.38 0.62
CA CYS A 69 -19.54 -0.81 0.74
C CYS A 69 -20.76 -0.90 -0.20
N ARG A 70 -20.89 -0.03 -1.22
CA ARG A 70 -21.98 -0.15 -2.20
C ARG A 70 -21.70 -1.29 -3.20
N PRO A 71 -22.73 -1.99 -3.69
CA PRO A 71 -22.56 -3.05 -4.66
C PRO A 71 -21.91 -2.55 -5.95
N ALA A 72 -21.08 -3.41 -6.55
CA ALA A 72 -20.36 -3.10 -7.79
C ALA A 72 -21.28 -2.62 -8.92
N ASP A 73 -22.45 -3.23 -9.09
CA ASP A 73 -23.38 -2.87 -10.16
C ASP A 73 -24.00 -1.49 -9.94
N GLU A 74 -24.21 -1.11 -8.68
CA GLU A 74 -24.69 0.22 -8.35
C GLU A 74 -23.63 1.28 -8.69
N ILE A 75 -22.39 1.05 -8.26
CA ILE A 75 -21.24 1.93 -8.57
C ILE A 75 -21.07 2.10 -10.08
N MET A 76 -21.15 1.00 -10.84
CA MET A 76 -20.95 1.04 -12.29
C MET A 76 -22.13 1.63 -13.06
N SER A 77 -23.35 1.61 -12.51
CA SER A 77 -24.54 2.19 -13.15
C SER A 77 -24.73 3.68 -12.85
N GLY A 78 -24.16 4.17 -11.74
CA GLY A 78 -24.23 5.57 -11.33
C GLY A 78 -23.21 6.47 -12.04
N PRO A 79 -23.37 7.80 -11.94
CA PRO A 79 -22.33 8.73 -12.38
C PRO A 79 -21.08 8.58 -11.51
N PHE A 80 -19.91 8.69 -12.15
CA PHE A 80 -18.62 8.73 -11.47
C PHE A 80 -17.78 9.85 -12.06
N THR A 81 -17.68 10.95 -11.32
CA THR A 81 -17.04 12.18 -11.76
C THR A 81 -15.54 12.17 -11.45
N LEU A 82 -14.79 13.14 -11.99
CA LEU A 82 -13.38 13.30 -11.63
C LEU A 82 -13.20 13.68 -10.17
N ASP A 83 -14.13 14.43 -9.58
CA ASP A 83 -14.08 14.76 -8.15
C ASP A 83 -14.25 13.49 -7.30
N ASP A 84 -15.23 12.63 -7.62
CA ASP A 84 -15.41 11.33 -6.96
C ASP A 84 -14.12 10.49 -7.02
N ALA A 85 -13.46 10.45 -8.18
CA ALA A 85 -12.20 9.74 -8.37
C ALA A 85 -11.06 10.33 -7.54
N ARG A 86 -10.92 11.67 -7.52
CA ARG A 86 -9.91 12.39 -6.71
C ARG A 86 -10.11 12.15 -5.22
N GLN A 87 -11.36 12.20 -4.74
CA GLN A 87 -11.69 11.94 -3.34
C GLN A 87 -11.41 10.48 -2.94
N THR A 88 -11.64 9.54 -3.86
CA THR A 88 -11.36 8.11 -3.64
C THR A 88 -9.87 7.86 -3.55
N VAL A 89 -9.08 8.32 -4.53
CA VAL A 89 -7.63 8.06 -4.55
C VAL A 89 -6.90 8.80 -3.42
N ALA A 90 -7.35 10.00 -3.04
CA ALA A 90 -6.79 10.71 -1.89
C ALA A 90 -6.90 9.86 -0.61
N ARG A 91 -8.10 9.32 -0.34
CA ARG A 91 -8.36 8.49 0.85
C ARG A 91 -7.65 7.15 0.82
N GLU A 92 -7.56 6.52 -0.35
CA GLU A 92 -6.79 5.28 -0.52
C GLU A 92 -5.32 5.46 -0.13
N TYR A 93 -4.73 6.60 -0.50
CA TYR A 93 -3.35 6.96 -0.14
C TYR A 93 -3.24 7.59 1.26
N GLY A 94 -4.33 7.56 2.04
CA GLY A 94 -4.40 8.03 3.42
C GLY A 94 -4.39 9.54 3.61
N PHE A 95 -4.64 10.32 2.56
CA PHE A 95 -4.92 11.76 2.67
C PHE A 95 -6.35 11.97 3.14
N ALA A 96 -6.63 13.10 3.80
CA ALA A 96 -7.97 13.40 4.30
C ALA A 96 -8.98 13.61 3.16
N ASP A 97 -8.57 14.35 2.13
CA ASP A 97 -9.32 14.66 0.91
C ASP A 97 -8.35 15.15 -0.18
N TRP A 98 -8.89 15.59 -1.31
CA TRP A 98 -8.08 16.12 -2.42
C TRP A 98 -7.32 17.41 -2.06
N SER A 99 -7.86 18.28 -1.20
CA SER A 99 -7.17 19.50 -0.80
C SER A 99 -5.92 19.20 0.04
N ASP A 100 -5.96 18.17 0.89
CA ASP A 100 -4.79 17.66 1.61
C ASP A 100 -3.70 17.10 0.65
N VAL A 101 -4.10 16.50 -0.48
CA VAL A 101 -3.18 16.11 -1.56
C VAL A 101 -2.54 17.33 -2.22
N GLU A 102 -3.31 18.39 -2.49
CA GLU A 102 -2.78 19.62 -3.11
C GLU A 102 -1.77 20.33 -2.21
N GLU A 103 -2.04 20.37 -0.90
CA GLU A 103 -1.17 21.01 0.10
C GLU A 103 0.16 20.26 0.28
N ARG A 104 0.11 18.92 0.39
CA ARG A 104 1.27 18.10 0.78
C ARG A 104 1.95 17.38 -0.39
N GLY A 105 1.27 17.25 -1.51
CA GLY A 105 1.70 16.45 -2.66
C GLY A 105 2.57 17.18 -3.68
N ALA A 106 3.18 18.31 -3.32
CA ALA A 106 3.99 19.13 -4.23
C ALA A 106 5.35 18.51 -4.59
N ALA A 107 5.84 17.58 -3.77
CA ALA A 107 7.10 16.86 -3.99
C ALA A 107 6.85 15.40 -4.44
N PRO A 108 7.79 14.78 -5.17
CA PRO A 108 7.76 13.34 -5.38
C PRO A 108 7.99 12.57 -4.07
N PRO A 109 7.59 11.27 -4.00
CA PRO A 109 7.90 10.42 -2.86
C PRO A 109 9.42 10.16 -2.75
N ASP A 110 9.89 9.76 -1.56
CA ASP A 110 11.31 9.41 -1.33
C ASP A 110 11.67 8.16 -2.16
N PRO A 111 12.50 8.28 -3.21
CA PRO A 111 12.77 7.16 -4.11
C PRO A 111 13.48 6.00 -3.41
N ALA A 112 14.29 6.24 -2.38
CA ALA A 112 14.96 5.18 -1.63
C ALA A 112 13.96 4.41 -0.77
N PHE A 113 13.01 5.12 -0.15
CA PHE A 113 11.93 4.49 0.60
C PHE A 113 11.01 3.68 -0.31
N GLU A 114 10.59 4.25 -1.45
CA GLU A 114 9.74 3.56 -2.43
C GLU A 114 10.39 2.28 -2.98
N PHE A 115 11.70 2.33 -3.25
CA PHE A 115 12.45 1.16 -3.70
C PHE A 115 12.53 0.07 -2.61
N ALA A 116 12.69 0.46 -1.35
CA ALA A 116 12.70 -0.47 -0.22
C ALA A 116 11.33 -1.12 0.00
N VAL A 117 10.23 -0.38 -0.19
CA VAL A 117 8.86 -0.94 -0.16
C VAL A 117 8.68 -1.98 -1.26
N ASP A 118 9.08 -1.68 -2.49
CA ASP A 118 8.93 -2.63 -3.60
C ASP A 118 9.80 -3.88 -3.40
N THR A 119 11.03 -3.71 -2.89
CA THR A 119 11.93 -4.82 -2.51
C THR A 119 11.31 -5.72 -1.42
N LEU A 120 10.73 -5.11 -0.38
CA LEU A 120 10.00 -5.79 0.69
C LEU A 120 8.83 -6.60 0.13
N LEU A 121 7.99 -5.99 -0.71
CA LEU A 121 6.79 -6.62 -1.27
C LEU A 121 7.12 -7.69 -2.31
N GLY A 122 8.31 -7.63 -2.90
CA GLY A 122 8.91 -8.66 -3.74
C GLY A 122 9.49 -9.84 -2.96
N GLY A 123 9.62 -9.73 -1.64
CA GLY A 123 10.24 -10.77 -0.79
C GLY A 123 11.76 -10.86 -0.91
N ASP A 124 12.42 -9.85 -1.50
CA ASP A 124 13.87 -9.83 -1.71
C ASP A 124 14.60 -9.40 -0.43
N ALA A 125 14.75 -10.37 0.47
CA ALA A 125 15.38 -10.17 1.79
C ALA A 125 16.86 -9.77 1.68
N GLU A 126 17.57 -10.25 0.64
CA GLU A 126 18.99 -9.97 0.45
C GLU A 126 19.20 -8.49 0.10
N THR A 127 18.50 -8.00 -0.94
CA THR A 127 18.57 -6.59 -1.32
C THR A 127 18.04 -5.70 -0.20
N LEU A 128 16.93 -6.07 0.45
CA LEU A 128 16.39 -5.28 1.56
C LEU A 128 17.39 -5.17 2.73
N GLY A 129 18.08 -6.26 3.07
CA GLY A 129 19.11 -6.27 4.09
C GLY A 129 20.30 -5.38 3.73
N GLY A 130 20.70 -5.38 2.46
CA GLY A 130 21.72 -4.45 1.93
C GLY A 130 21.31 -2.98 2.07
N LEU A 131 20.06 -2.64 1.71
CA LEU A 131 19.52 -1.27 1.83
C LEU A 131 19.51 -0.79 3.29
N LEU A 132 19.03 -1.63 4.21
CA LEU A 132 18.97 -1.30 5.65
C LEU A 132 20.36 -1.18 6.28
N SER A 133 21.33 -1.98 5.82
CA SER A 133 22.71 -1.90 6.30
C SER A 133 23.41 -0.64 5.82
N ALA A 134 23.17 -0.25 4.56
CA ALA A 134 23.73 0.97 3.98
C ALA A 134 23.12 2.24 4.59
N ASP A 135 21.83 2.21 4.94
CA ASP A 135 21.13 3.33 5.57
C ASP A 135 20.18 2.85 6.68
N PRO A 136 20.67 2.74 7.93
CA PRO A 136 19.85 2.29 9.06
C PRO A 136 18.64 3.20 9.37
N SER A 137 18.66 4.46 8.94
CA SER A 137 17.53 5.38 9.15
C SER A 137 16.29 4.97 8.34
N LEU A 138 16.48 4.19 7.28
CA LEU A 138 15.42 3.72 6.38
C LEU A 138 14.29 3.01 7.11
N VAL A 139 14.60 2.23 8.15
CA VAL A 139 13.61 1.47 8.92
C VAL A 139 12.63 2.37 9.71
N ARG A 140 13.04 3.61 9.99
CA ARG A 140 12.24 4.61 10.74
C ARG A 140 11.62 5.69 9.84
N ARG A 141 12.01 5.74 8.57
CA ARG A 141 11.39 6.65 7.60
C ARG A 141 9.93 6.32 7.38
N ARG A 142 9.19 7.31 6.92
CA ARG A 142 7.76 7.26 6.68
C ARG A 142 7.48 7.62 5.24
N SER A 143 6.52 6.92 4.64
CA SER A 143 5.96 7.26 3.34
C SER A 143 5.60 8.75 3.25
N SER A 144 5.85 9.32 2.08
CA SER A 144 5.44 10.69 1.75
C SER A 144 3.94 10.80 1.51
N PHE A 145 3.22 9.68 1.33
CA PHE A 145 1.77 9.65 1.20
C PHE A 145 1.06 9.90 2.54
N GLY A 146 -0.25 10.16 2.45
CA GLY A 146 -1.08 10.57 3.58
C GLY A 146 -1.08 9.58 4.75
N HIS A 147 -1.01 8.28 4.48
CA HIS A 147 -0.97 7.24 5.52
C HIS A 147 0.33 7.19 6.34
N ARG A 148 1.43 7.84 5.90
CA ARG A 148 2.70 7.96 6.66
C ARG A 148 3.29 6.63 7.16
N ALA A 149 3.06 5.53 6.44
CA ALA A 149 3.52 4.19 6.82
C ALA A 149 5.04 4.09 6.91
N THR A 150 5.57 3.35 7.88
CA THR A 150 6.96 2.84 7.86
C THR A 150 7.02 1.54 7.06
N LEU A 151 8.23 1.05 6.75
CA LEU A 151 8.40 -0.26 6.08
C LEU A 151 7.67 -1.40 6.80
N LEU A 152 7.67 -1.40 8.15
CA LEU A 152 7.03 -2.46 8.93
C LEU A 152 5.51 -2.47 8.78
N HIS A 153 4.86 -1.33 8.48
CA HIS A 153 3.41 -1.30 8.26
C HIS A 153 3.00 -2.02 6.97
N TYR A 154 3.86 -2.04 5.94
CA TYR A 154 3.57 -2.74 4.68
C TYR A 154 3.46 -4.25 4.85
N VAL A 155 4.01 -4.81 5.94
CA VAL A 155 3.81 -6.22 6.33
C VAL A 155 2.33 -6.54 6.59
N GLY A 156 1.51 -5.54 6.94
CA GLY A 156 0.07 -5.75 7.11
C GLY A 156 -0.68 -5.93 5.78
N SER A 157 -0.10 -5.52 4.64
CA SER A 157 -0.76 -5.49 3.32
C SER A 157 -2.21 -4.97 3.41
N ASN A 158 -2.41 -3.88 4.14
CA ASN A 158 -3.72 -3.32 4.50
C ASN A 158 -3.58 -1.82 4.78
N GLY A 159 -4.53 -1.02 4.31
CA GLY A 159 -4.52 0.45 4.48
C GLY A 159 -3.37 1.18 3.78
N VAL A 160 -2.73 0.51 2.81
CA VAL A 160 -1.73 1.08 1.88
C VAL A 160 -2.29 1.01 0.45
N GLU A 161 -1.54 1.52 -0.52
CA GLU A 161 -1.96 1.58 -1.92
C GLU A 161 -2.44 0.21 -2.40
N THR A 162 -3.62 0.13 -3.04
CA THR A 162 -4.25 -1.16 -3.34
C THR A 162 -3.35 -2.06 -4.17
N TYR A 163 -2.62 -1.50 -5.15
CA TYR A 163 -1.68 -2.26 -5.99
C TYR A 163 -0.47 -2.83 -5.22
N ARG A 164 -0.16 -2.28 -4.03
CA ARG A 164 0.91 -2.72 -3.12
C ARG A 164 0.45 -3.69 -2.04
N GLN A 165 -0.83 -4.07 -1.98
CA GLN A 165 -1.33 -5.09 -1.05
C GLN A 165 -0.95 -6.51 -1.53
N ARG A 166 0.36 -6.75 -1.62
CA ARG A 166 1.03 -7.98 -2.06
C ARG A 166 1.65 -8.66 -0.85
N VAL A 167 1.70 -10.00 -0.87
CA VAL A 167 2.17 -10.78 0.27
C VAL A 167 3.25 -11.77 -0.19
N PRO A 168 4.54 -11.47 0.03
CA PRO A 168 5.59 -12.44 -0.24
C PRO A 168 5.48 -13.63 0.72
N MET A 169 5.73 -14.86 0.24
CA MET A 169 5.55 -16.06 1.07
C MET A 169 6.58 -16.17 2.20
N ASN A 170 7.69 -15.44 2.11
CA ASN A 170 8.69 -15.28 3.17
C ASN A 170 8.47 -14.02 4.03
N LEU A 171 7.24 -13.48 4.10
CA LEU A 171 6.96 -12.23 4.81
C LEU A 171 7.37 -12.24 6.29
N ALA A 172 7.37 -13.40 6.96
CA ALA A 172 7.85 -13.52 8.33
C ALA A 172 9.36 -13.24 8.46
N ASP A 173 10.16 -13.66 7.47
CA ASP A 173 11.59 -13.38 7.42
C ASP A 173 11.84 -11.89 7.15
N ILE A 174 11.05 -11.28 6.27
CA ILE A 174 11.11 -9.84 6.01
C ILE A 174 10.73 -9.03 7.26
N ALA A 175 9.68 -9.43 7.98
CA ALA A 175 9.29 -8.80 9.24
C ALA A 175 10.41 -8.90 10.28
N ARG A 176 11.05 -10.07 10.39
CA ARG A 176 12.19 -10.30 11.29
C ARG A 176 13.36 -9.39 10.93
N LEU A 177 13.72 -9.31 9.65
CA LEU A 177 14.79 -8.44 9.16
C LEU A 177 14.55 -6.98 9.54
N LEU A 178 13.32 -6.48 9.36
CA LEU A 178 12.98 -5.11 9.74
C LEU A 178 13.06 -4.89 11.26
N VAL A 179 12.57 -5.83 12.07
CA VAL A 179 12.65 -5.77 13.53
C VAL A 179 14.11 -5.76 13.99
N GLU A 180 14.96 -6.64 13.44
CA GLU A 180 16.38 -6.73 13.75
C GLU A 180 17.15 -5.48 13.31
N ALA A 181 16.73 -4.84 12.21
CA ALA A 181 17.23 -3.54 11.78
C ALA A 181 16.75 -2.37 12.67
N GLY A 182 15.92 -2.64 13.68
CA GLY A 182 15.48 -1.65 14.66
C GLY A 182 14.17 -0.96 14.33
N ALA A 183 13.28 -1.56 13.52
CA ALA A 183 11.92 -1.05 13.32
C ALA A 183 11.18 -0.88 14.65
N ASP A 184 10.43 0.20 14.79
CA ASP A 184 9.49 0.33 15.91
C ASP A 184 8.20 -0.42 15.59
N VAL A 185 8.03 -1.55 16.27
CA VAL A 185 6.88 -2.45 16.15
C VAL A 185 5.57 -1.82 16.59
N ASN A 186 5.62 -0.73 17.35
CA ASN A 186 4.47 0.00 17.87
C ASN A 186 4.33 1.38 17.24
N ALA A 187 5.13 1.70 16.20
CA ALA A 187 4.89 2.91 15.42
C ALA A 187 3.46 2.89 14.88
N ARG A 188 2.80 4.04 14.90
CA ARG A 188 1.47 4.22 14.30
C ARG A 188 1.60 4.86 12.92
N ALA A 189 0.77 4.41 11.99
CA ALA A 189 0.53 5.01 10.68
C ALA A 189 -0.92 5.49 10.58
N GLU A 190 -1.18 6.50 9.75
CA GLU A 190 -2.38 7.35 9.83
C GLU A 190 -3.62 6.75 9.14
N MET A 191 -3.52 5.56 8.55
CA MET A 191 -4.70 4.86 8.03
C MET A 191 -5.63 4.44 9.18
N TYR A 192 -6.95 4.48 8.92
CA TYR A 192 -8.00 4.06 9.85
C TYR A 192 -7.98 4.75 11.23
N GLY A 193 -7.47 5.98 11.31
CA GLY A 193 -7.36 6.72 12.59
C GLY A 193 -6.17 6.29 13.47
N GLY A 194 -5.21 5.58 12.88
CA GLY A 194 -3.99 5.16 13.55
C GLY A 194 -3.93 3.65 13.74
N SER A 195 -2.99 3.00 13.05
CA SER A 195 -2.81 1.55 13.09
C SER A 195 -1.34 1.17 13.28
N THR A 196 -1.09 0.09 14.02
CA THR A 196 0.24 -0.55 14.12
C THR A 196 0.39 -1.63 13.04
N ALA A 197 1.61 -2.09 12.80
CA ALA A 197 1.87 -3.21 11.88
C ALA A 197 1.09 -4.49 12.27
N LEU A 198 1.06 -4.82 13.56
CA LEU A 198 0.31 -5.99 14.04
C LEU A 198 -1.20 -5.81 13.89
N GLY A 199 -1.74 -4.61 14.17
CA GLY A 199 -3.15 -4.30 13.97
C GLY A 199 -3.59 -4.45 12.52
N LEU A 200 -2.80 -3.91 11.58
CA LEU A 200 -3.05 -4.05 10.14
C LEU A 200 -2.99 -5.52 9.70
N LEU A 201 -1.98 -6.26 10.14
CA LEU A 201 -1.76 -7.67 9.79
C LEU A 201 -2.93 -8.56 10.18
N VAL A 202 -3.41 -8.47 11.43
CA VAL A 202 -4.46 -9.38 11.94
C VAL A 202 -5.85 -9.05 11.42
N THR A 203 -6.03 -7.86 10.84
CA THR A 203 -7.29 -7.41 10.22
C THR A 203 -7.28 -7.51 8.69
N SER A 204 -6.17 -7.98 8.11
CA SER A 204 -6.00 -8.06 6.66
C SER A 204 -6.37 -9.42 6.10
N ASP A 205 -7.20 -9.40 5.06
CA ASP A 205 -7.55 -10.57 4.26
C ASP A 205 -6.35 -11.12 3.48
N HIS A 206 -5.40 -10.27 3.06
CA HIS A 206 -4.34 -10.67 2.13
C HIS A 206 -3.35 -11.65 2.77
N PRO A 207 -2.72 -11.34 3.93
CA PRO A 207 -1.87 -12.28 4.64
C PRO A 207 -2.62 -13.52 5.13
N ALA A 208 -3.91 -13.38 5.45
CA ALA A 208 -4.76 -14.50 5.87
C ALA A 208 -4.98 -15.51 4.73
N LYS A 209 -5.33 -15.02 3.53
CA LYS A 209 -5.47 -15.85 2.32
C LYS A 209 -4.16 -16.46 1.85
N ALA A 210 -3.04 -15.74 2.04
CA ALA A 210 -1.69 -16.26 1.82
C ALA A 210 -1.23 -17.25 2.92
N ARG A 211 -1.97 -17.38 4.02
CA ARG A 211 -1.67 -18.25 5.17
C ARG A 211 -0.36 -17.93 5.88
N VAL A 212 0.05 -16.66 5.88
CA VAL A 212 1.29 -16.21 6.56
C VAL A 212 1.04 -15.41 7.84
N THR A 213 -0.21 -15.01 8.12
CA THR A 213 -0.57 -14.15 9.26
C THR A 213 0.01 -14.64 10.58
N ALA A 214 -0.12 -15.93 10.90
CA ALA A 214 0.30 -16.48 12.19
C ALA A 214 1.82 -16.37 12.41
N ASP A 215 2.61 -16.70 11.38
CA ASP A 215 4.07 -16.66 11.47
C ASP A 215 4.59 -15.24 11.60
N VAL A 216 4.01 -14.30 10.84
CA VAL A 216 4.35 -12.88 10.93
C VAL A 216 3.92 -12.29 12.27
N ALA A 217 2.72 -12.62 12.77
CA ALA A 217 2.23 -12.15 14.06
C ALA A 217 3.16 -12.60 15.19
N LYS A 218 3.62 -13.86 15.17
CA LYS A 218 4.59 -14.38 16.13
C LYS A 218 5.88 -13.56 16.17
N VAL A 219 6.38 -13.10 15.02
CA VAL A 219 7.57 -12.23 14.96
C VAL A 219 7.29 -10.87 15.62
N LEU A 220 6.18 -10.23 15.27
CA LEU A 220 5.83 -8.91 15.82
C LEU A 220 5.54 -8.99 17.32
N GLU A 221 4.81 -10.00 17.78
CA GLU A 221 4.46 -10.21 19.19
C GLU A 221 5.71 -10.51 20.04
N ALA A 222 6.64 -11.33 19.54
CA ALA A 222 7.92 -11.60 20.20
C ALA A 222 8.77 -10.32 20.38
N ALA A 223 8.61 -9.36 19.47
CA ALA A 223 9.26 -8.05 19.53
C ALA A 223 8.47 -7.00 20.35
N GLY A 224 7.33 -7.38 20.96
CA GLY A 224 6.50 -6.50 21.79
C GLY A 224 5.48 -5.66 21.01
N GLY A 225 5.14 -6.07 19.78
CA GLY A 225 4.13 -5.43 18.95
C GLY A 225 2.72 -5.56 19.54
N LYS A 226 1.94 -4.48 19.47
CA LYS A 226 0.56 -4.40 19.95
C LYS A 226 -0.40 -4.19 18.79
N ARG A 227 -1.66 -4.61 18.95
CA ARG A 227 -2.71 -4.42 17.94
C ARG A 227 -3.21 -2.98 17.83
N SER A 228 -3.04 -2.18 18.88
CA SER A 228 -3.49 -0.78 19.01
C SER A 228 -2.61 -0.01 19.97
#